data_AF-A0AAD3AVZ7-F1
#
_entry.id   AF-A0AAD3AVZ7-F1
#
_cell.length_a   1.000
_cell.length_b   1.000
_cell.length_c   1.000
_cell.angle_alpha   90.00
_cell.angle_beta   90.00
_cell.angle_gamma   90.00
#
_symmetry.space_group_name_H-M   'P 1'
#
loop_
_entity.id
_entity.type
_entity.pdbx_description
1 polymer ?
#
loop_
_entity_poly.entity_id
_entity_poly.type
_entity_poly.pdbx_seq_one_letter_code
_entity_poly.pdbx_strand_id
1 'polypeptide(L)'
;MLFCLVLDALLLSKQMKNRISKNLYASTIIGQRDKFPNYSMFFGGYFEGDAQTWFGSQINRAGGTSDFPATGQNIYMTTVDLYFLANVGEYMTAVFDFLTDDNSDFGLRNGFVILGNLDTSPFFVTVGKNRRISVGTYGGGGPWSNGLSEDFLAPGSVTNISLNYKTSSINANVTTFGTQNNHLDFSAAIFYANKLTTDLSYGLNFGYIFNLAGADNTSISKFLDSIDKGNDSVGTIDIDGTLAYSILGGVLQFQSGWSTTTNKEDFNKNGTSVNTGAWYFGLAYGFRLYGRNTNFNFSYSQSYNAANIPMSLSIASPNFGLADSGIKKQIIVSSQRSYFDNNVLIGPEYSYQSLYNGEDMNTLTLDLSVYI
;
A
#
# COMPACT_ATOMS: atom_id res chain seq x y z
N MET A 1 -17.54 -19.34 5.71
CA MET A 1 -16.76 -18.67 6.78
C MET A 1 -15.28 -18.68 6.37
N LEU A 2 -14.94 -18.16 5.19
CA LEU A 2 -14.80 -16.77 4.68
C LEU A 2 -13.36 -16.25 4.87
N PHE A 3 -12.49 -16.55 3.91
CA PHE A 3 -11.11 -16.04 3.81
C PHE A 3 -11.12 -14.84 2.86
N CYS A 4 -11.02 -13.63 3.42
CA CYS A 4 -10.61 -12.44 2.68
C CYS A 4 -9.09 -12.30 2.88
N LEU A 5 -8.32 -12.68 1.86
CA LEU A 5 -6.92 -12.33 1.61
C LEU A 5 -5.94 -12.57 2.78
N VAL A 6 -5.01 -13.49 2.57
CA VAL A 6 -4.03 -13.99 3.56
C VAL A 6 -3.14 -12.88 4.18
N LEU A 7 -3.17 -11.64 3.67
CA LEU A 7 -2.56 -10.47 4.31
C LEU A 7 -3.42 -9.84 5.43
N ASP A 8 -4.76 -9.96 5.34
CA ASP A 8 -5.69 -9.38 6.32
C ASP A 8 -6.38 -10.45 7.18
N ALA A 9 -6.59 -11.70 6.74
CA ALA A 9 -7.46 -12.62 7.52
C ALA A 9 -6.81 -13.38 8.70
N LEU A 10 -5.49 -13.59 8.75
CA LEU A 10 -4.89 -14.52 9.72
C LEU A 10 -4.55 -13.92 11.09
N LEU A 11 -4.65 -12.59 11.25
CA LEU A 11 -4.63 -11.89 12.54
C LEU A 11 -6.03 -11.57 13.09
N LEU A 12 -7.10 -11.93 12.36
CA LEU A 12 -8.44 -11.38 12.55
C LEU A 12 -9.50 -12.36 13.05
N SER A 13 -9.11 -13.55 13.52
CA SER A 13 -10.05 -14.63 13.84
C SER A 13 -10.95 -14.42 15.07
N LYS A 14 -10.97 -13.22 15.70
CA LYS A 14 -12.14 -12.84 16.50
C LYS A 14 -12.39 -11.35 16.81
N GLN A 15 -11.45 -10.40 16.71
CA GLN A 15 -11.74 -9.01 17.16
C GLN A 15 -11.03 -7.82 16.46
N MET A 16 -10.31 -7.97 15.34
CA MET A 16 -9.71 -6.80 14.63
C MET A 16 -10.37 -6.55 13.24
N LYS A 17 -11.70 -6.44 13.20
CA LYS A 17 -12.52 -6.49 11.96
C LYS A 17 -12.31 -5.38 10.89
N ASN A 18 -11.39 -4.42 11.05
CA ASN A 18 -11.54 -3.11 10.38
C ASN A 18 -10.36 -2.60 9.51
N ARG A 19 -9.38 -3.42 9.08
CA ARG A 19 -8.43 -2.94 8.03
C ARG A 19 -8.95 -3.31 6.64
N ILE A 20 -9.34 -2.29 5.87
CA ILE A 20 -9.74 -2.44 4.47
C ILE A 20 -8.46 -2.39 3.63
N SER A 21 -8.18 -3.44 2.86
CA SER A 21 -6.99 -3.49 2.00
C SER A 21 -6.94 -2.29 1.06
N LYS A 22 -5.87 -1.49 1.11
CA LYS A 22 -5.66 -0.38 0.16
C LYS A 22 -5.55 -0.86 -1.29
N ASN A 23 -4.95 -2.04 -1.49
CA ASN A 23 -4.70 -2.60 -2.81
C ASN A 23 -5.92 -3.34 -3.38
N LEU A 24 -6.83 -3.84 -2.52
CA LEU A 24 -8.04 -4.58 -2.94
C LEU A 24 -9.30 -3.95 -2.35
N TYR A 25 -9.32 -2.62 -2.31
CA TYR A 25 -10.29 -1.84 -1.56
C TYR A 25 -11.73 -2.13 -2.01
N ALA A 26 -12.04 -1.88 -3.29
CA ALA A 26 -13.38 -2.13 -3.84
C ALA A 26 -13.84 -3.58 -3.66
N SER A 27 -12.96 -4.54 -3.94
CA SER A 27 -13.20 -5.97 -3.76
C SER A 27 -13.48 -6.37 -2.31
N THR A 28 -12.86 -5.66 -1.35
CA THR A 28 -13.11 -5.85 0.07
C THR A 28 -14.48 -5.29 0.46
N ILE A 29 -14.84 -4.11 -0.05
CA ILE A 29 -16.16 -3.49 0.20
C ILE A 29 -17.29 -4.37 -0.33
N ILE A 30 -17.25 -4.75 -1.60
CA ILE A 30 -18.34 -5.53 -2.20
C ILE A 30 -18.48 -6.92 -1.55
N GLY A 31 -17.38 -7.51 -1.08
CA GLY A 31 -17.38 -8.76 -0.32
C GLY A 31 -18.02 -8.67 1.07
N GLN A 32 -18.30 -7.45 1.55
CA GLN A 32 -18.95 -7.18 2.82
C GLN A 32 -20.33 -6.55 2.66
N ARG A 33 -20.78 -6.32 1.43
CA ARG A 33 -22.05 -5.67 1.09
C ARG A 33 -23.23 -6.26 1.87
N ASP A 34 -23.34 -7.58 1.92
CA ASP A 34 -24.52 -8.27 2.51
C ASP A 34 -24.50 -8.33 4.04
N LYS A 35 -23.42 -7.86 4.67
CA LYS A 35 -23.43 -7.58 6.13
C LYS A 35 -24.34 -6.40 6.48
N PHE A 36 -24.77 -5.67 5.46
CA PHE A 36 -25.44 -4.40 5.57
C PHE A 36 -26.71 -4.40 4.72
N PRO A 37 -27.85 -3.90 5.24
CA PRO A 37 -29.11 -3.89 4.49
C PRO A 37 -29.03 -3.07 3.18
N ASN A 38 -29.97 -3.31 2.27
CA ASN A 38 -30.20 -2.38 1.16
C ASN A 38 -30.69 -1.04 1.72
N TYR A 39 -30.35 0.07 1.06
CA TYR A 39 -30.73 1.43 1.46
C TYR A 39 -30.25 1.79 2.87
N SER A 40 -28.97 1.53 3.12
CA SER A 40 -28.32 1.82 4.40
C SER A 40 -27.01 2.56 4.22
N MET A 41 -26.62 3.27 5.26
CA MET A 41 -25.42 4.11 5.31
C MET A 41 -24.57 3.73 6.52
N PHE A 42 -23.26 3.76 6.33
CA PHE A 42 -22.26 3.40 7.32
C PHE A 42 -21.22 4.49 7.40
N PHE A 43 -20.84 4.77 8.64
CA PHE A 43 -19.81 5.71 9.00
C PHE A 43 -18.77 4.94 9.77
N GLY A 44 -17.51 5.16 9.41
CA GLY A 44 -16.37 4.67 10.16
C GLY A 44 -15.30 5.73 10.17
N GLY A 45 -14.25 5.48 10.94
CA GLY A 45 -13.11 6.38 10.95
C GLY A 45 -11.80 5.64 11.17
N TYR A 46 -10.73 6.32 10.81
CA TYR A 46 -9.38 5.90 11.14
C TYR A 46 -8.58 7.13 11.58
N PHE A 47 -7.83 6.98 12.65
CA PHE A 47 -6.89 7.99 13.13
C PHE A 47 -5.53 7.32 13.27
N GLU A 48 -4.51 7.95 12.70
CA GLU A 48 -3.11 7.54 12.83
C GLU A 48 -2.28 8.71 13.35
N GLY A 49 -1.48 8.42 14.37
CA GLY A 49 -0.53 9.37 14.92
C GLY A 49 0.81 8.70 15.17
N ASP A 50 1.87 9.35 14.72
CA ASP A 50 3.22 8.78 14.76
C ASP A 50 4.16 9.68 15.57
N ALA A 51 4.66 9.15 16.68
CA ALA A 51 5.77 9.76 17.39
C ALA A 51 7.08 9.16 16.86
N GLN A 52 7.99 10.01 16.38
CA GLN A 52 9.21 9.58 15.71
C GLN A 52 10.47 10.27 16.22
N THR A 53 11.58 9.54 16.13
CA THR A 53 12.92 10.10 16.11
C THR A 53 13.73 9.45 15.00
N TRP A 54 14.63 10.21 14.39
CA TRP A 54 15.49 9.72 13.32
C TRP A 54 16.92 10.21 13.49
N PHE A 55 17.86 9.45 12.93
CA PHE A 55 19.29 9.74 12.93
C PHE A 55 20.00 9.07 11.74
N GLY A 56 21.01 9.74 11.19
CA GLY A 56 21.76 9.25 10.03
C GLY A 56 22.53 10.38 9.34
N SER A 57 22.55 10.34 8.02
CA SER A 57 23.11 11.41 7.17
C SER A 57 22.15 12.58 7.04
N GLN A 58 22.69 13.77 6.77
CA GLN A 58 21.93 14.83 6.13
C GLN A 58 21.68 14.41 4.68
N ILE A 59 20.42 14.35 4.25
CA ILE A 59 20.03 13.80 2.94
C ILE A 59 19.45 14.90 2.06
N ASN A 60 19.96 15.02 0.85
CA ASN A 60 19.45 16.01 -0.11
C ASN A 60 18.02 15.71 -0.53
N ARG A 61 17.22 16.76 -0.72
CA ARG A 61 15.82 16.65 -1.13
C ARG A 61 15.64 16.92 -2.62
N ALA A 62 14.76 16.13 -3.24
CA ALA A 62 14.36 16.35 -4.62
C ALA A 62 13.68 17.72 -4.78
N GLY A 63 13.88 18.37 -5.94
CA GLY A 63 13.21 19.63 -6.29
C GLY A 63 13.76 20.88 -5.58
N GLY A 64 15.00 20.85 -5.08
CA GLY A 64 15.68 22.03 -4.53
C GLY A 64 15.17 22.48 -3.16
N THR A 65 14.52 21.58 -2.43
CA THR A 65 14.08 21.85 -1.05
C THR A 65 15.26 21.69 -0.09
N SER A 66 15.22 22.38 1.06
CA SER A 66 16.19 22.17 2.15
C SER A 66 16.28 20.71 2.55
N ASP A 67 17.49 20.22 2.79
CA ASP A 67 17.81 18.83 3.12
C ASP A 67 17.02 18.26 4.30
N PHE A 68 16.90 16.93 4.34
CA PHE A 68 16.52 16.22 5.54
C PHE A 68 17.60 16.40 6.60
N PRO A 69 17.26 16.83 7.83
CA PRO A 69 18.24 16.94 8.89
C PRO A 69 18.74 15.56 9.31
N ALA A 70 20.05 15.46 9.57
CA ALA A 70 20.70 14.23 10.01
C ALA A 70 20.09 13.61 11.27
N THR A 71 19.50 14.42 12.13
CA THR A 71 18.80 13.98 13.34
C THR A 71 17.55 14.78 13.55
N GLY A 72 16.52 14.17 14.14
CA GLY A 72 15.34 14.91 14.59
C GLY A 72 14.35 14.04 15.34
N GLN A 73 13.28 14.68 15.78
CA GLN A 73 12.15 14.05 16.44
C GLN A 73 10.90 14.89 16.24
N ASN A 74 9.74 14.25 16.18
CA ASN A 74 8.46 14.95 16.20
C ASN A 74 7.31 13.98 16.51
N ILE A 75 6.10 14.53 16.66
CA ILE A 75 4.85 13.78 16.71
C ILE A 75 3.96 14.34 15.59
N TYR A 76 3.44 13.46 14.74
CA TYR A 76 2.63 13.84 13.59
C TYR A 76 1.22 13.28 13.72
N MET A 77 0.23 14.08 13.33
CA MET A 77 -1.09 13.55 12.95
C MET A 77 -1.01 13.07 11.49
N THR A 78 -0.63 11.81 11.33
CA THR A 78 -0.31 11.24 10.03
C THR A 78 -1.50 11.18 9.09
N THR A 79 -2.63 10.68 9.58
CA THR A 79 -3.87 10.72 8.82
C THR A 79 -5.09 10.61 9.72
N VAL A 80 -6.14 11.31 9.34
CA VAL A 80 -7.48 11.13 9.87
C VAL A 80 -8.41 10.91 8.70
N ASP A 81 -9.06 9.76 8.70
CA ASP A 81 -9.99 9.36 7.67
C ASP A 81 -11.40 9.22 8.22
N LEU A 82 -12.36 9.72 7.43
CA LEU A 82 -13.78 9.48 7.63
C LEU A 82 -14.28 8.64 6.46
N TYR A 83 -14.72 7.44 6.78
CA TYR A 83 -15.26 6.48 5.82
C TYR A 83 -16.77 6.61 5.75
N PHE A 84 -17.28 6.79 4.54
CA PHE A 84 -18.70 6.80 4.24
C PHE A 84 -19.01 5.75 3.19
N LEU A 85 -19.87 4.80 3.55
CA LEU A 85 -20.34 3.76 2.64
C LEU A 85 -21.85 3.73 2.62
N ALA A 86 -22.45 3.61 1.44
CA ALA A 86 -23.89 3.55 1.28
C ALA A 86 -24.31 2.45 0.30
N ASN A 87 -25.13 1.51 0.75
CA ASN A 87 -25.83 0.58 -0.13
C ASN A 87 -27.05 1.30 -0.72
N VAL A 88 -26.97 1.74 -1.97
CA VAL A 88 -28.06 2.41 -2.69
C VAL A 88 -28.86 1.35 -3.46
N GLY A 89 -29.50 0.47 -2.71
CA GLY A 89 -30.25 -0.68 -3.23
C GLY A 89 -29.42 -1.96 -3.34
N GLU A 90 -29.88 -2.88 -4.20
CA GLU A 90 -29.33 -4.24 -4.28
C GLU A 90 -28.00 -4.33 -5.06
N TYR A 91 -27.81 -3.47 -6.06
CA TYR A 91 -26.69 -3.58 -7.02
C TYR A 91 -25.74 -2.39 -7.00
N MET A 92 -25.91 -1.43 -6.09
CA MET A 92 -25.06 -0.23 -6.04
C MET A 92 -24.57 0.04 -4.62
N THR A 93 -23.25 0.17 -4.49
CA THR A 93 -22.59 0.66 -3.26
C THR A 93 -21.81 1.92 -3.59
N ALA A 94 -22.08 3.01 -2.89
CA ALA A 94 -21.31 4.25 -2.99
C ALA A 94 -20.27 4.31 -1.87
N VAL A 95 -19.07 4.79 -2.19
CA VAL A 95 -17.94 4.91 -1.27
C VAL A 95 -17.36 6.32 -1.35
N PHE A 96 -17.28 6.98 -0.20
CA PHE A 96 -16.64 8.27 -0.04
C PHE A 96 -15.73 8.25 1.18
N ASP A 97 -14.45 8.52 1.00
CA ASP A 97 -13.48 8.61 2.09
C ASP A 97 -12.88 10.00 2.09
N PHE A 98 -13.11 10.74 3.16
CA PHE A 98 -12.50 12.06 3.39
C PHE A 98 -11.24 11.87 4.24
N LEU A 99 -10.17 12.57 3.87
CA LEU A 99 -8.89 12.51 4.55
C LEU A 99 -8.46 13.91 5.01
N THR A 100 -7.74 13.96 6.11
CA THR A 100 -6.90 15.10 6.49
C THR A 100 -5.67 14.61 7.24
N ASP A 101 -4.68 15.48 7.44
CA ASP A 101 -3.40 15.20 8.09
C ASP A 101 -2.87 16.46 8.78
N ASP A 102 -1.64 16.39 9.28
CA ASP A 102 -0.94 17.48 9.99
C ASP A 102 -0.79 18.77 9.16
N ASN A 103 -0.86 18.66 7.82
CA ASN A 103 -0.86 19.83 6.92
C ASN A 103 -2.22 20.50 6.80
N SER A 104 -3.26 19.95 7.46
CA SER A 104 -4.65 20.35 7.29
C SER A 104 -5.13 20.20 5.83
N ASP A 105 -4.51 19.30 5.07
CA ASP A 105 -4.87 19.04 3.68
C ASP A 105 -6.16 18.22 3.65
N PHE A 106 -7.30 18.88 3.46
CA PHE A 106 -8.59 18.19 3.33
C PHE A 106 -8.79 17.69 1.90
N GLY A 107 -9.00 16.38 1.75
CA GLY A 107 -9.12 15.75 0.43
C GLY A 107 -10.08 14.58 0.37
N LEU A 108 -10.46 14.22 -0.86
CA LEU A 108 -11.20 12.99 -1.15
C LEU A 108 -10.22 11.90 -1.57
N ARG A 109 -10.10 10.87 -0.72
CA ARG A 109 -9.22 9.72 -0.95
C ARG A 109 -9.87 8.67 -1.84
N ASN A 110 -11.13 8.35 -1.54
CA ASN A 110 -12.00 7.50 -2.33
C ASN A 110 -13.28 8.26 -2.65
N GLY A 111 -13.74 8.16 -3.89
CA GLY A 111 -14.98 8.76 -4.37
C GLY A 111 -15.45 8.00 -5.59
N PHE A 112 -16.10 6.86 -5.35
CA PHE A 112 -16.47 5.95 -6.43
C PHE A 112 -17.73 5.15 -6.09
N VAL A 113 -18.30 4.53 -7.11
CA VAL A 113 -19.41 3.60 -6.97
C VAL A 113 -18.99 2.20 -7.41
N ILE A 114 -19.58 1.20 -6.77
CA ILE A 114 -19.51 -0.20 -7.14
C ILE A 114 -20.88 -0.60 -7.68
N LEU A 115 -20.90 -1.13 -8.90
CA LEU A 115 -22.08 -1.67 -9.57
C LEU A 115 -21.95 -3.19 -9.64
N GLY A 116 -22.75 -3.92 -8.87
CA GLY A 116 -22.74 -5.38 -8.83
C GLY A 116 -23.26 -5.93 -7.51
N ASN A 117 -23.49 -7.24 -7.49
CA ASN A 117 -23.85 -8.01 -6.30
C ASN A 117 -23.23 -9.42 -6.42
N LEU A 118 -22.38 -9.79 -5.47
CA LEU A 118 -21.63 -11.06 -5.50
C LEU A 118 -22.51 -12.28 -5.24
N ASP A 119 -23.68 -12.10 -4.61
CA ASP A 119 -24.66 -13.17 -4.47
C ASP A 119 -25.34 -13.50 -5.81
N THR A 120 -25.34 -12.57 -6.76
CA THR A 120 -25.94 -12.73 -8.09
C THR A 120 -24.91 -13.04 -9.17
N SER A 121 -23.74 -12.38 -9.13
CA SER A 121 -22.70 -12.50 -10.14
C SER A 121 -21.32 -12.26 -9.53
N PRO A 122 -20.29 -13.04 -9.90
CA PRO A 122 -18.92 -12.76 -9.47
C PRO A 122 -18.33 -11.50 -10.12
N PHE A 123 -19.01 -10.91 -11.10
CA PHE A 123 -18.57 -9.69 -11.78
C PHE A 123 -19.18 -8.43 -11.17
N PHE A 124 -18.37 -7.38 -11.08
CA PHE A 124 -18.81 -6.05 -10.70
C PHE A 124 -17.95 -4.98 -11.38
N VAL A 125 -18.48 -3.77 -11.47
CA VAL A 125 -17.80 -2.62 -12.08
C VAL A 125 -17.56 -1.56 -11.02
N THR A 126 -16.41 -0.89 -11.05
CA THR A 126 -16.19 0.34 -10.29
C THR A 126 -16.01 1.53 -11.20
N VAL A 127 -16.56 2.67 -10.80
CA VAL A 127 -16.43 3.94 -11.53
C VAL A 127 -16.15 5.06 -10.53
N GLY A 128 -15.04 5.77 -10.70
CA GLY A 128 -14.68 6.93 -9.88
C GLY A 128 -13.22 6.93 -9.45
N LYS A 129 -12.92 7.71 -8.41
CA LYS A 129 -11.55 7.83 -7.87
C LYS A 129 -11.34 6.80 -6.76
N ASN A 130 -10.38 5.92 -6.97
CA ASN A 130 -9.94 4.94 -5.96
C ASN A 130 -8.61 5.41 -5.34
N ARG A 131 -8.38 5.14 -4.06
CA ARG A 131 -7.13 5.43 -3.34
C ARG A 131 -5.92 4.80 -4.02
N ARG A 132 -6.12 3.62 -4.62
CA ARG A 132 -5.09 2.89 -5.38
C ARG A 132 -5.75 1.96 -6.40
N ILE A 133 -5.17 1.89 -7.60
CA ILE A 133 -5.54 0.88 -8.59
C ILE A 133 -5.11 -0.51 -8.10
N SER A 134 -6.02 -1.48 -8.13
CA SER A 134 -5.79 -2.85 -7.67
C SER A 134 -4.87 -3.66 -8.59
N VAL A 135 -3.56 -3.44 -8.52
CA VAL A 135 -2.60 -4.15 -9.40
C VAL A 135 -1.63 -5.08 -8.68
N GLY A 136 -1.28 -4.78 -7.43
CA GLY A 136 -0.22 -5.48 -6.73
C GLY A 136 -0.38 -5.38 -5.23
N THR A 137 0.36 -6.19 -4.47
CA THR A 137 0.36 -6.04 -3.01
C THR A 137 1.45 -5.10 -2.53
N TYR A 138 2.57 -5.02 -3.24
CA TYR A 138 3.70 -4.13 -2.93
C TYR A 138 4.10 -4.24 -1.45
N GLY A 139 4.32 -5.47 -0.97
CA GLY A 139 4.59 -5.74 0.44
C GLY A 139 5.97 -5.29 0.92
N GLY A 140 6.38 -5.80 2.08
CA GLY A 140 7.69 -5.51 2.67
C GLY A 140 7.76 -4.19 3.44
N GLY A 141 6.64 -3.51 3.65
CA GLY A 141 6.51 -2.39 4.58
C GLY A 141 6.29 -2.82 6.04
N GLY A 142 6.14 -1.83 6.91
CA GLY A 142 5.72 -1.97 8.30
C GLY A 142 4.38 -1.28 8.57
N PRO A 143 4.00 -1.15 9.86
CA PRO A 143 2.93 -0.29 10.35
C PRO A 143 2.86 1.06 9.66
N TRP A 144 3.98 1.78 9.66
CA TRP A 144 4.12 3.14 9.17
C TRP A 144 4.91 3.17 7.86
N SER A 145 6.11 2.60 7.84
CA SER A 145 6.99 2.66 6.67
C SER A 145 6.45 1.82 5.52
N ASN A 146 6.34 2.42 4.34
CA ASN A 146 6.12 1.67 3.10
C ASN A 146 7.35 0.80 2.77
N GLY A 147 7.13 -0.27 2.00
CA GLY A 147 8.21 -1.06 1.40
C GLY A 147 8.74 -0.40 0.11
N LEU A 148 9.97 -0.71 -0.29
CA LEU A 148 10.58 -0.13 -1.50
C LEU A 148 9.77 -0.31 -2.79
N SER A 149 9.15 -1.48 -3.02
CA SER A 149 8.31 -1.67 -4.20
C SER A 149 7.07 -0.77 -4.14
N GLU A 150 6.54 -0.50 -2.95
CA GLU A 150 5.45 0.45 -2.78
C GLU A 150 5.89 1.90 -3.03
N ASP A 151 7.05 2.31 -2.52
CA ASP A 151 7.51 3.71 -2.55
C ASP A 151 7.68 4.29 -3.97
N PHE A 152 8.05 3.47 -4.96
CA PHE A 152 8.26 3.99 -6.31
C PHE A 152 7.65 3.16 -7.44
N LEU A 153 7.11 1.96 -7.19
CA LEU A 153 6.52 1.13 -8.24
C LEU A 153 5.01 0.93 -8.09
N ALA A 154 4.41 1.32 -6.96
CA ALA A 154 2.96 1.26 -6.78
C ALA A 154 2.24 2.45 -7.44
N PRO A 155 1.03 2.25 -7.98
CA PRO A 155 0.20 3.36 -8.43
C PRO A 155 -0.36 4.16 -7.23
N GLY A 156 -0.68 5.42 -7.50
CA GLY A 156 -1.43 6.30 -6.63
C GLY A 156 -2.94 6.28 -6.92
N SER A 157 -3.57 7.44 -6.71
CA SER A 157 -5.02 7.61 -6.75
C SER A 157 -5.48 8.33 -8.02
N VAL A 158 -6.09 7.60 -8.94
CA VAL A 158 -6.65 8.16 -10.19
C VAL A 158 -8.12 7.84 -10.36
N THR A 159 -8.82 8.71 -11.09
CA THR A 159 -10.17 8.42 -11.58
C THR A 159 -10.08 7.33 -12.65
N ASN A 160 -10.85 6.26 -12.46
CA ASN A 160 -10.76 5.07 -13.28
C ASN A 160 -12.12 4.39 -13.44
N ILE A 161 -12.18 3.47 -14.41
CA ILE A 161 -13.26 2.49 -14.58
C ILE A 161 -12.61 1.11 -14.54
N SER A 162 -13.16 0.21 -13.73
CA SER A 162 -12.61 -1.14 -13.59
C SER A 162 -13.70 -2.19 -13.73
N LEU A 163 -13.46 -3.18 -14.59
CA LEU A 163 -14.21 -4.43 -14.60
C LEU A 163 -13.51 -5.41 -13.68
N ASN A 164 -14.23 -5.90 -12.69
CA ASN A 164 -13.72 -6.77 -11.65
C ASN A 164 -14.42 -8.12 -11.67
N TYR A 165 -13.70 -9.15 -11.25
CA TYR A 165 -14.17 -10.51 -11.04
C TYR A 165 -13.69 -11.00 -9.68
N LYS A 166 -14.60 -11.46 -8.82
CA LYS A 166 -14.27 -11.94 -7.48
C LYS A 166 -15.02 -13.23 -7.15
N THR A 167 -14.26 -14.18 -6.62
CA THR A 167 -14.77 -15.40 -5.98
C THR A 167 -14.17 -15.52 -4.58
N SER A 168 -14.33 -16.68 -3.96
CA SER A 168 -13.70 -17.00 -2.68
C SER A 168 -12.17 -17.13 -2.77
N SER A 169 -11.61 -17.39 -3.96
CA SER A 169 -10.18 -17.66 -4.15
C SER A 169 -9.52 -16.76 -5.19
N ILE A 170 -10.28 -16.12 -6.07
CA ILE A 170 -9.78 -15.25 -7.13
C ILE A 170 -10.31 -13.84 -6.94
N ASN A 171 -9.45 -12.87 -7.19
CA ASN A 171 -9.83 -11.49 -7.46
C ASN A 171 -9.03 -11.02 -8.67
N ALA A 172 -9.71 -10.60 -9.73
CA ALA A 172 -9.08 -10.13 -10.95
C ALA A 172 -9.74 -8.85 -11.42
N ASN A 173 -8.99 -8.00 -12.10
CA ASN A 173 -9.54 -6.80 -12.69
C ASN A 173 -8.79 -6.36 -13.95
N VAL A 174 -9.51 -5.60 -14.77
CA VAL A 174 -8.96 -4.77 -15.83
C VAL A 174 -9.46 -3.36 -15.59
N THR A 175 -8.53 -2.42 -15.46
CA THR A 175 -8.83 -1.03 -15.11
C THR A 175 -8.31 -0.10 -16.18
N THR A 176 -9.15 0.78 -16.68
CA THR A 176 -8.76 1.90 -17.55
C THR A 176 -8.80 3.20 -16.76
N PHE A 177 -7.84 4.06 -17.05
CA PHE A 177 -7.72 5.38 -16.43
C PHE A 177 -7.15 6.34 -17.48
N GLY A 178 -7.28 7.64 -17.22
CA GLY A 178 -6.77 8.66 -18.13
C GLY A 178 -6.17 9.80 -17.34
N THR A 179 -4.92 10.12 -17.63
CA THR A 179 -4.22 11.28 -17.07
C THR A 179 -3.81 12.31 -18.11
N GLN A 180 -3.96 11.99 -19.40
CA GLN A 180 -3.72 12.90 -20.51
C GLN A 180 -4.87 12.84 -21.51
N ASN A 181 -5.19 13.98 -22.14
CA ASN A 181 -6.20 14.06 -23.18
C ASN A 181 -5.79 13.17 -24.37
N ASN A 182 -6.65 12.23 -24.77
CA ASN A 182 -6.45 11.29 -25.89
C ASN A 182 -5.36 10.22 -25.72
N HIS A 183 -4.96 9.91 -24.49
CA HIS A 183 -4.08 8.76 -24.17
C HIS A 183 -4.86 7.74 -23.34
N LEU A 184 -4.93 6.48 -23.80
CA LEU A 184 -5.59 5.41 -23.05
C LEU A 184 -4.57 4.70 -22.16
N ASP A 185 -4.69 4.87 -20.86
CA ASP A 185 -3.90 4.13 -19.88
C ASP A 185 -4.72 2.98 -19.28
N PHE A 186 -4.05 1.86 -19.01
CA PHE A 186 -4.71 0.68 -18.47
C PHE A 186 -3.80 -0.12 -17.55
N SER A 187 -4.45 -1.00 -16.79
CA SER A 187 -3.81 -2.00 -15.96
C SER A 187 -4.65 -3.27 -15.91
N ALA A 188 -4.01 -4.37 -15.55
CA ALA A 188 -4.67 -5.65 -15.33
C ALA A 188 -3.98 -6.38 -14.19
N ALA A 189 -4.76 -7.10 -13.39
CA ALA A 189 -4.21 -7.90 -12.31
C ALA A 189 -5.06 -9.10 -11.95
N ILE A 190 -4.39 -10.09 -11.38
CA ILE A 190 -5.00 -11.26 -10.77
C ILE A 190 -4.35 -11.52 -9.42
N PHE A 191 -5.20 -11.80 -8.45
CA PHE A 191 -4.87 -12.20 -7.09
C PHE A 191 -5.53 -13.55 -6.86
N TYR A 192 -4.74 -14.51 -6.40
CA TYR A 192 -5.20 -15.85 -6.11
C TYR A 192 -4.81 -16.21 -4.68
N ALA A 193 -5.72 -16.77 -3.91
CA ALA A 193 -5.43 -17.29 -2.58
C ALA A 193 -6.18 -18.58 -2.34
N ASN A 194 -5.49 -19.57 -1.76
CA ASN A 194 -6.10 -20.85 -1.42
C ASN A 194 -5.40 -21.52 -0.24
N LYS A 195 -6.00 -22.60 0.26
CA LYS A 195 -5.44 -23.46 1.29
C LYS A 195 -4.85 -24.71 0.65
N LEU A 196 -3.62 -25.06 1.07
CA LEU A 196 -3.03 -26.37 0.76
C LEU A 196 -3.46 -27.40 1.79
N THR A 197 -3.54 -27.01 3.06
CA THR A 197 -4.00 -27.85 4.17
C THR A 197 -4.85 -27.04 5.15
N THR A 198 -5.25 -27.63 6.27
CA THR A 198 -5.91 -26.91 7.38
C THR A 198 -5.06 -25.79 7.95
N ASP A 199 -3.73 -25.98 7.95
CA ASP A 199 -2.76 -25.13 8.61
C ASP A 199 -1.89 -24.33 7.64
N LEU A 200 -1.93 -24.66 6.34
CA LEU A 200 -1.11 -24.02 5.31
C LEU A 200 -1.99 -23.35 4.25
N SER A 201 -1.77 -22.07 4.04
CA SER A 201 -2.40 -21.28 2.97
C SER A 201 -1.37 -20.49 2.18
N TYR A 202 -1.69 -20.21 0.93
CA TYR A 202 -0.84 -19.43 0.04
C TYR A 202 -1.65 -18.38 -0.72
N GLY A 203 -0.96 -17.32 -1.10
CA GLY A 203 -1.46 -16.26 -1.95
C GLY A 203 -0.43 -15.92 -3.03
N LEU A 204 -0.90 -15.54 -4.20
CA LEU A 204 -0.10 -15.09 -5.34
C LEU A 204 -0.81 -13.90 -5.98
N ASN A 205 -0.04 -12.94 -6.48
CA ASN A 205 -0.56 -11.93 -7.39
C ASN A 205 0.36 -11.72 -8.58
N PHE A 206 -0.26 -11.26 -9.66
CA PHE A 206 0.41 -10.76 -10.83
C PHE A 206 -0.32 -9.50 -11.29
N GLY A 207 0.41 -8.42 -11.49
CA GLY A 207 -0.09 -7.13 -11.90
C GLY A 207 0.73 -6.53 -13.03
N TYR A 208 0.05 -5.78 -13.88
CA TYR A 208 0.68 -4.95 -14.90
C TYR A 208 -0.01 -3.59 -14.99
N ILE A 209 0.78 -2.52 -15.10
CA ILE A 209 0.33 -1.19 -15.45
C ILE A 209 1.06 -0.75 -16.71
N PHE A 210 0.32 -0.24 -17.68
CA PHE A 210 0.89 0.27 -18.93
C PHE A 210 1.66 1.59 -18.74
N ASN A 211 1.10 2.52 -17.96
CA ASN A 211 1.67 3.83 -17.70
C ASN A 211 1.58 4.15 -16.20
N LEU A 212 2.67 3.86 -15.48
CA LEU A 212 2.77 4.10 -14.04
C LEU A 212 2.84 5.59 -13.70
N ALA A 213 3.53 6.39 -14.53
CA ALA A 213 3.57 7.85 -14.36
C ALA A 213 2.16 8.46 -14.47
N GLY A 214 1.36 7.97 -15.42
CA GLY A 214 -0.06 8.28 -15.55
C GLY A 214 -0.97 7.59 -14.52
N ALA A 215 -0.44 6.83 -13.58
CA ALA A 215 -1.21 6.19 -12.50
C ALA A 215 -0.99 6.89 -11.15
N ASP A 216 -0.70 8.19 -11.16
CA ASP A 216 -0.42 9.01 -9.97
C ASP A 216 0.78 8.50 -9.15
N ASN A 217 1.78 7.92 -9.83
CA ASN A 217 3.06 7.60 -9.21
C ASN A 217 4.00 8.81 -9.28
N THR A 218 4.19 9.47 -8.14
CA THR A 218 4.99 10.70 -8.05
C THR A 218 6.48 10.47 -8.29
N SER A 219 7.01 9.30 -7.93
CA SER A 219 8.44 9.00 -7.99
C SER A 219 8.92 8.85 -9.44
N ILE A 220 8.20 8.08 -10.26
CA ILE A 220 8.48 7.90 -11.68
C ILE A 220 8.13 9.15 -12.48
N SER A 221 7.01 9.83 -12.17
CA SER A 221 6.67 11.10 -12.82
C SER A 221 7.77 12.16 -12.61
N LYS A 222 8.22 12.38 -11.37
CA LYS A 222 9.31 13.33 -11.07
C LYS A 222 10.64 12.92 -11.72
N PHE A 223 10.95 11.62 -11.77
CA PHE A 223 12.11 11.14 -12.48
C PHE A 223 12.04 11.51 -13.98
N LEU A 224 10.92 11.21 -14.64
CA LEU A 224 10.73 11.51 -16.07
C LEU A 224 10.82 13.01 -16.35
N ASP A 225 10.22 13.85 -15.50
CA ASP A 225 10.35 15.31 -15.59
C ASP A 225 11.82 15.76 -15.48
N SER A 226 12.60 15.13 -14.60
CA SER A 226 14.01 15.48 -14.38
C SER A 226 14.94 15.18 -15.57
N ILE A 227 14.46 14.40 -16.54
CA ILE A 227 15.19 14.04 -17.76
C ILE A 227 14.46 14.51 -19.04
N ASP A 228 13.58 15.50 -18.92
CA ASP A 228 12.80 16.10 -20.02
C ASP A 228 11.91 15.11 -20.78
N LYS A 229 11.42 14.06 -20.08
CA LYS A 229 10.56 13.00 -20.60
C LYS A 229 9.22 12.88 -19.86
N GLY A 230 8.71 13.94 -19.26
CA GLY A 230 7.48 13.94 -18.46
C GLY A 230 6.21 13.41 -19.17
N ASN A 231 6.22 13.35 -20.50
CA ASN A 231 5.12 12.80 -21.31
C ASN A 231 5.30 11.32 -21.67
N ASP A 232 6.44 10.70 -21.36
CA ASP A 232 6.71 9.31 -21.69
C ASP A 232 5.95 8.37 -20.74
N SER A 233 5.61 7.18 -21.26
CA SER A 233 4.97 6.14 -20.47
C SER A 233 5.99 5.11 -20.00
N VAL A 234 5.96 4.82 -18.69
CA VAL A 234 6.75 3.74 -18.09
C VAL A 234 5.80 2.71 -17.50
N GLY A 235 5.76 1.52 -18.07
CA GLY A 235 4.98 0.42 -17.52
C GLY A 235 5.68 -0.25 -16.34
N THR A 236 4.92 -0.98 -15.52
CA THR A 236 5.44 -1.77 -14.40
C THR A 236 4.75 -3.12 -14.31
N ILE A 237 5.50 -4.13 -13.86
CA ILE A 237 4.99 -5.44 -13.47
C ILE A 237 5.19 -5.59 -11.96
N ASP A 238 4.24 -6.23 -11.30
CA ASP A 238 4.31 -6.59 -9.89
C ASP A 238 3.94 -8.06 -9.69
N ILE A 239 4.75 -8.78 -8.94
CA ILE A 239 4.56 -10.19 -8.62
C ILE A 239 4.85 -10.36 -7.13
N ASP A 240 3.86 -10.76 -6.36
CA ASP A 240 4.10 -11.19 -4.97
C ASP A 240 3.55 -12.58 -4.68
N GLY A 241 4.11 -13.17 -3.65
CA GLY A 241 3.70 -14.43 -3.06
C GLY A 241 3.64 -14.31 -1.55
N THR A 242 2.68 -15.01 -0.95
CA THR A 242 2.55 -15.15 0.50
C THR A 242 2.32 -16.61 0.84
N LEU A 243 2.98 -17.09 1.88
CA LEU A 243 2.74 -18.39 2.51
C LEU A 243 2.41 -18.13 3.97
N ALA A 244 1.32 -18.71 4.46
CA ALA A 244 0.95 -18.61 5.87
C ALA A 244 0.74 -19.99 6.48
N TYR A 245 1.39 -20.23 7.61
CA TYR A 245 1.43 -21.49 8.33
C TYR A 245 1.02 -21.30 9.79
N SER A 246 -0.01 -22.02 10.23
CA SER A 246 -0.44 -22.07 11.61
C SER A 246 0.54 -22.89 12.45
N ILE A 247 1.21 -22.26 13.42
CA ILE A 247 2.23 -22.91 14.25
C ILE A 247 2.30 -22.26 15.64
N LEU A 248 2.52 -23.08 16.68
CA LEU A 248 2.69 -22.64 18.07
C LEU A 248 1.55 -21.74 18.59
N GLY A 249 0.31 -22.00 18.16
CA GLY A 249 -0.86 -21.20 18.57
C GLY A 249 -0.94 -19.81 17.91
N GLY A 250 -0.10 -19.55 16.91
CA GLY A 250 -0.11 -18.36 16.07
C GLY A 250 -0.04 -18.70 14.59
N VAL A 251 0.21 -17.70 13.77
CA VAL A 251 0.37 -17.81 12.32
C VAL A 251 1.68 -17.14 11.93
N LEU A 252 2.56 -17.94 11.35
CA LEU A 252 3.77 -17.46 10.67
C LEU A 252 3.43 -17.19 9.21
N GLN A 253 3.76 -16.01 8.72
CA GLN A 253 3.63 -15.63 7.32
C GLN A 253 5.00 -15.32 6.74
N PHE A 254 5.27 -15.86 5.57
CA PHE A 254 6.37 -15.52 4.71
C PHE A 254 5.82 -14.80 3.48
N GLN A 255 6.40 -13.67 3.14
CA GLN A 255 6.02 -12.86 1.99
C GLN A 255 7.25 -12.57 1.16
N SER A 256 7.09 -12.55 -0.16
CA SER A 256 8.16 -12.10 -1.06
C SER A 256 7.52 -11.51 -2.29
N GLY A 257 8.13 -10.46 -2.81
CA GLY A 257 7.65 -9.86 -4.05
C GLY A 257 8.76 -9.18 -4.82
N TRP A 258 8.45 -8.93 -6.09
CA TRP A 258 9.32 -8.29 -7.05
C TRP A 258 8.48 -7.42 -7.98
N SER A 259 8.89 -6.18 -8.14
CA SER A 259 8.32 -5.26 -9.11
C SER A 259 9.42 -4.63 -9.96
N THR A 260 9.13 -4.39 -11.23
CA THR A 260 10.08 -3.84 -12.19
C THR A 260 9.38 -3.03 -13.26
N THR A 261 10.05 -2.00 -13.77
CA THR A 261 9.61 -1.30 -14.96
C THR A 261 9.73 -2.19 -16.20
N THR A 262 8.84 -2.01 -17.17
CA THR A 262 8.93 -2.65 -18.49
C THR A 262 9.74 -1.82 -19.50
N ASN A 263 9.79 -0.51 -19.29
CA ASN A 263 10.52 0.43 -20.12
C ASN A 263 11.91 0.69 -19.54
N LYS A 264 12.89 0.90 -20.42
CA LYS A 264 14.27 1.23 -20.05
C LYS A 264 14.49 2.73 -20.13
N GLU A 265 15.01 3.31 -19.06
CA GLU A 265 15.40 4.72 -18.97
C GLU A 265 16.71 4.86 -18.20
N ASP A 266 17.33 6.03 -18.22
CA ASP A 266 18.55 6.31 -17.46
C ASP A 266 18.25 6.56 -15.96
N PHE A 267 17.65 5.56 -15.31
CA PHE A 267 17.26 5.61 -13.90
C PHE A 267 18.44 5.76 -12.92
N ASN A 268 19.67 5.61 -13.42
CA ASN A 268 20.90 5.81 -12.65
C ASN A 268 21.59 7.16 -12.94
N LYS A 269 21.11 7.93 -13.92
CA LYS A 269 21.73 9.17 -14.39
C LYS A 269 23.21 8.99 -14.75
N ASN A 270 23.52 7.91 -15.47
CA ASN A 270 24.88 7.55 -15.89
C ASN A 270 25.02 7.36 -17.42
N GLY A 271 24.00 7.76 -18.19
CA GLY A 271 23.94 7.66 -19.64
C GLY A 271 23.48 6.29 -20.16
N THR A 272 23.09 5.34 -19.29
CA THR A 272 22.70 3.98 -19.69
C THR A 272 21.23 3.71 -19.40
N SER A 273 20.44 3.43 -20.43
CA SER A 273 19.03 3.03 -20.28
C SER A 273 18.89 1.60 -19.76
N VAL A 274 18.28 1.44 -18.59
CA VAL A 274 18.10 0.17 -17.87
C VAL A 274 16.67 0.04 -17.35
N ASN A 275 16.24 -1.17 -17.00
CA ASN A 275 15.03 -1.35 -16.19
C ASN A 275 15.38 -1.11 -14.72
N THR A 276 14.45 -0.51 -13.98
CA THR A 276 14.55 -0.30 -12.53
C THR A 276 13.52 -1.16 -11.82
N GLY A 277 13.79 -1.53 -10.57
CA GLY A 277 12.87 -2.36 -9.81
C GLY A 277 13.31 -2.59 -8.39
N ALA A 278 12.48 -3.30 -7.63
CA ALA A 278 12.75 -3.67 -6.26
C ALA A 278 12.19 -5.05 -5.95
N TRP A 279 12.83 -5.72 -5.00
CA TRP A 279 12.35 -6.97 -4.43
C TRP A 279 12.39 -6.89 -2.91
N TYR A 280 11.55 -7.70 -2.27
CA TYR A 280 11.54 -7.80 -0.82
C TYR A 280 11.29 -9.23 -0.38
N PHE A 281 11.66 -9.51 0.87
CA PHE A 281 11.10 -10.61 1.64
C PHE A 281 10.61 -10.08 2.99
N GLY A 282 9.56 -10.69 3.50
CA GLY A 282 8.90 -10.34 4.73
C GLY A 282 8.59 -11.58 5.56
N LEU A 283 8.67 -11.43 6.87
CA LEU A 283 8.26 -12.41 7.86
C LEU A 283 7.33 -11.72 8.84
N ALA A 284 6.18 -12.33 9.11
CA ALA A 284 5.27 -11.85 10.13
C ALA A 284 4.83 -13.02 11.02
N TYR A 285 4.86 -12.84 12.34
CA TYR A 285 4.32 -13.83 13.28
C TYR A 285 3.24 -13.19 14.14
N GLY A 286 2.00 -13.63 13.94
CA GLY A 286 0.84 -13.18 14.70
C GLY A 286 0.43 -14.24 15.72
N PHE A 287 0.32 -13.87 16.99
CA PHE A 287 -0.17 -14.78 18.03
C PHE A 287 -0.90 -14.02 19.15
N ARG A 288 -1.58 -14.77 20.02
CA ARG A 288 -2.28 -14.20 21.16
C ARG A 288 -1.40 -14.22 22.40
N LEU A 289 -0.79 -13.09 22.73
CA LEU A 289 0.04 -12.92 23.92
C LEU A 289 -0.78 -12.29 25.05
N TYR A 290 -0.89 -12.93 26.22
CA TYR A 290 -1.69 -12.44 27.36
C TYR A 290 -3.11 -11.97 26.98
N GLY A 291 -3.80 -12.79 26.17
CA GLY A 291 -5.20 -12.53 25.82
C GLY A 291 -5.44 -11.49 24.72
N ARG A 292 -4.41 -10.81 24.21
CA ARG A 292 -4.51 -9.83 23.12
C ARG A 292 -3.71 -10.29 21.90
N ASN A 293 -4.16 -9.88 20.72
CA ASN A 293 -3.46 -10.16 19.47
C ASN A 293 -2.19 -9.31 19.40
N THR A 294 -1.10 -9.92 18.98
CA THR A 294 0.20 -9.27 18.80
C THR A 294 0.84 -9.82 17.55
N ASN A 295 1.38 -8.93 16.73
CA ASN A 295 2.20 -9.30 15.59
C ASN A 295 3.63 -8.81 15.79
N PHE A 296 4.56 -9.52 15.15
CA PHE A 296 5.94 -9.11 14.96
C PHE A 296 6.21 -9.23 13.47
N ASN A 297 6.78 -8.19 12.88
CA ASN A 297 7.10 -8.15 11.47
C ASN A 297 8.57 -7.83 11.28
N PHE A 298 9.15 -8.44 10.26
CA PHE A 298 10.48 -8.17 9.76
C PHE A 298 10.36 -8.10 8.24
N SER A 299 10.99 -7.11 7.62
CA SER A 299 11.17 -7.09 6.18
C SER A 299 12.56 -6.60 5.81
N TYR A 300 12.99 -7.06 4.64
CA TYR A 300 14.17 -6.59 3.97
C TYR A 300 13.87 -6.44 2.49
N SER A 301 14.34 -5.34 1.93
CA SER A 301 14.13 -5.02 0.53
C SER A 301 15.37 -4.38 -0.08
N GLN A 302 15.51 -4.55 -1.39
CA GLN A 302 16.52 -3.86 -2.19
C GLN A 302 15.92 -3.37 -3.49
N SER A 303 16.34 -2.19 -3.91
CA SER A 303 16.13 -1.72 -5.28
C SER A 303 17.36 -1.98 -6.13
N TYR A 304 17.19 -2.02 -7.44
CA TYR A 304 18.25 -2.04 -8.43
C TYR A 304 17.99 -0.95 -9.49
N ASN A 305 19.06 -0.35 -9.98
CA ASN A 305 19.02 0.68 -11.02
C ASN A 305 18.08 1.86 -10.70
N ALA A 306 18.01 2.28 -9.45
CA ALA A 306 17.09 3.32 -8.99
C ALA A 306 17.82 4.55 -8.43
N ALA A 307 19.10 4.75 -8.77
CA ALA A 307 19.92 5.75 -8.08
C ALA A 307 19.41 7.19 -8.20
N ASN A 308 18.76 7.53 -9.32
CA ASN A 308 18.19 8.85 -9.61
C ASN A 308 16.65 8.88 -9.51
N ILE A 309 16.03 7.89 -8.86
CA ILE A 309 14.58 7.88 -8.62
C ILE A 309 14.32 8.48 -7.24
N PRO A 310 13.61 9.61 -7.13
CA PRO A 310 13.25 10.17 -5.84
C PRO A 310 12.36 9.20 -5.04
N MET A 311 12.64 9.00 -3.76
CA MET A 311 11.87 8.10 -2.88
C MET A 311 11.58 8.75 -1.52
N SER A 312 10.48 8.36 -0.90
CA SER A 312 10.13 8.78 0.46
C SER A 312 11.01 8.08 1.48
N LEU A 313 11.49 8.84 2.47
CA LEU A 313 12.11 8.26 3.65
C LEU A 313 11.03 7.83 4.66
N SER A 314 11.37 6.95 5.59
CA SER A 314 10.51 6.46 6.66
C SER A 314 10.10 7.53 7.70
N ILE A 315 10.27 8.82 7.42
CA ILE A 315 9.92 9.90 8.34
C ILE A 315 8.47 10.35 8.05
N ALA A 316 7.62 10.41 9.08
CA ALA A 316 6.18 10.65 9.01
C ALA A 316 5.74 12.07 8.69
N SER A 317 6.67 13.00 8.54
CA SER A 317 6.31 14.35 8.12
C SER A 317 5.79 14.34 6.68
N PRO A 318 4.52 14.72 6.44
CA PRO A 318 4.03 14.92 5.08
C PRO A 318 4.80 16.03 4.34
N ASN A 319 5.45 16.93 5.09
CA ASN A 319 6.25 18.05 4.56
C ASN A 319 7.66 17.70 4.14
N PHE A 320 8.19 16.52 4.49
CA PHE A 320 9.57 16.20 4.18
C PHE A 320 9.78 15.70 2.74
N GLY A 321 8.73 15.41 1.98
CA GLY A 321 8.85 15.11 0.55
C GLY A 321 9.71 13.89 0.23
N LEU A 322 10.50 13.96 -0.85
CA LEU A 322 11.29 12.83 -1.36
C LEU A 322 12.79 13.14 -1.31
N ALA A 323 13.61 12.12 -1.01
CA ALA A 323 15.05 12.15 -1.21
C ALA A 323 15.38 12.31 -2.70
N ASP A 324 16.50 12.95 -3.02
CA ASP A 324 16.96 13.09 -4.41
C ASP A 324 17.55 11.79 -4.99
N SER A 325 18.12 10.96 -4.14
CA SER A 325 18.65 9.64 -4.48
C SER A 325 17.70 8.53 -4.05
N GLY A 326 17.64 7.47 -4.86
CA GLY A 326 16.85 6.30 -4.53
C GLY A 326 17.42 5.52 -3.34
N ILE A 327 16.53 4.79 -2.67
CA ILE A 327 16.90 3.91 -1.56
C ILE A 327 17.34 2.57 -2.13
N LYS A 328 18.59 2.18 -1.87
CA LYS A 328 19.20 0.93 -2.35
C LYS A 328 18.81 -0.27 -1.48
N LYS A 329 18.74 -0.09 -0.16
CA LYS A 329 18.40 -1.15 0.80
C LYS A 329 17.51 -0.61 1.90
N GLN A 330 16.56 -1.42 2.35
CA GLN A 330 15.72 -1.10 3.49
C GLN A 330 15.54 -2.33 4.39
N ILE A 331 15.56 -2.11 5.71
CA ILE A 331 15.19 -3.08 6.74
C ILE A 331 14.09 -2.44 7.57
N ILE A 332 12.99 -3.16 7.80
CA ILE A 332 11.94 -2.73 8.72
C ILE A 332 11.71 -3.84 9.75
N VAL A 333 11.66 -3.47 11.02
CA VAL A 333 11.31 -4.37 12.13
C VAL A 333 10.24 -3.70 12.95
N SER A 334 9.14 -4.39 13.21
CA SER A 334 8.03 -3.81 13.95
C SER A 334 7.27 -4.82 14.78
N SER A 335 6.47 -4.30 15.70
CA SER A 335 5.45 -5.07 16.39
C SER A 335 4.23 -4.19 16.59
N GLN A 336 3.04 -4.73 16.40
CA GLN A 336 1.80 -4.07 16.78
C GLN A 336 0.99 -4.96 17.71
N ARG A 337 0.33 -4.32 18.67
CA ARG A 337 -0.54 -4.98 19.63
C ARG A 337 -1.76 -4.13 19.88
N SER A 338 -2.90 -4.79 20.12
CA SER A 338 -4.08 -4.10 20.61
C SER A 338 -3.96 -3.74 22.10
N TYR A 339 -4.01 -2.44 22.39
CA TYR A 339 -4.01 -1.88 23.73
C TYR A 339 -5.37 -1.26 24.04
N PHE A 340 -5.82 -1.34 25.28
CA PHE A 340 -7.16 -0.88 25.74
C PHE A 340 -8.33 -1.66 25.10
N ASP A 341 -8.55 -1.54 23.80
CA ASP A 341 -9.53 -2.27 22.98
C ASP A 341 -8.84 -2.89 21.75
N ASN A 342 -9.54 -3.74 21.01
CA ASN A 342 -9.03 -4.36 19.80
C ASN A 342 -8.89 -3.40 18.62
N ASN A 343 -9.55 -2.24 18.68
CA ASN A 343 -9.50 -1.23 17.64
C ASN A 343 -8.43 -0.16 17.86
N VAL A 344 -7.66 -0.25 18.95
CA VAL A 344 -6.57 0.68 19.25
C VAL A 344 -5.27 -0.11 19.21
N LEU A 345 -4.49 0.07 18.15
CA LEU A 345 -3.21 -0.59 17.96
C LEU A 345 -2.09 0.38 18.28
N ILE A 346 -1.11 -0.10 19.02
CA ILE A 346 0.12 0.65 19.28
C ILE A 346 1.29 -0.27 18.96
N GLY A 347 2.29 0.27 18.27
CA GLY A 347 3.41 -0.54 17.83
C GLY A 347 4.70 0.25 17.62
N PRO A 348 5.84 -0.21 18.18
CA PRO A 348 7.12 0.31 17.76
C PRO A 348 7.49 -0.23 16.37
N GLU A 349 8.13 0.62 15.58
CA GLU A 349 8.76 0.28 14.31
C GLU A 349 10.18 0.88 14.27
N TYR A 350 11.12 0.11 13.77
CA TYR A 350 12.45 0.56 13.37
C TYR A 350 12.58 0.39 11.86
N SER A 351 13.03 1.43 11.18
CA SER A 351 13.37 1.40 9.76
C SER A 351 14.81 1.86 9.56
N TYR A 352 15.55 1.15 8.72
CA TYR A 352 16.85 1.56 8.21
C TYR A 352 16.76 1.65 6.70
N GLN A 353 17.17 2.79 6.13
CA GLN A 353 17.21 3.03 4.69
C GLN A 353 18.61 3.48 4.30
N SER A 354 19.20 2.84 3.29
CA SER A 354 20.51 3.21 2.73
C SER A 354 20.36 3.56 1.26
N LEU A 355 20.85 4.73 0.86
CA LEU A 355 20.68 5.32 -0.46
C LEU A 355 21.83 4.96 -1.40
N TYR A 356 21.66 5.19 -2.70
CA TYR A 356 22.70 4.91 -3.70
C TYR A 356 23.91 5.83 -3.59
N ASN A 357 23.74 7.05 -3.08
CA ASN A 357 24.81 8.03 -2.85
C ASN A 357 25.67 7.74 -1.59
N GLY A 358 25.35 6.68 -0.83
CA GLY A 358 26.08 6.30 0.38
C GLY A 358 25.54 6.91 1.67
N GLU A 359 24.47 7.71 1.60
CA GLU A 359 23.76 8.22 2.76
C GLU A 359 22.83 7.17 3.37
N ASP A 360 22.50 7.35 4.64
CA ASP A 360 21.58 6.46 5.36
C ASP A 360 20.67 7.23 6.33
N MET A 361 19.53 6.60 6.66
CA MET A 361 18.57 7.10 7.63
C MET A 361 18.06 5.95 8.49
N ASN A 362 18.08 6.17 9.80
CA ASN A 362 17.45 5.31 10.78
C ASN A 362 16.25 6.06 11.35
N THR A 363 15.09 5.41 11.38
CA THR A 363 13.88 5.97 12.00
C THR A 363 13.32 5.01 13.02
N LEU A 364 13.01 5.52 14.20
CA LEU A 364 12.23 4.85 15.23
C LEU A 364 10.87 5.53 15.31
N THR A 365 9.82 4.74 15.18
CA THR A 365 8.43 5.19 15.20
C THR A 365 7.67 4.46 16.30
N LEU A 366 6.84 5.19 17.02
CA LEU A 366 5.75 4.64 17.81
C LEU A 366 4.45 5.01 17.10
N ASP A 367 3.90 4.04 16.39
CA ASP A 367 2.65 4.15 15.62
C ASP A 367 1.46 3.91 16.56
N LEU A 368 0.47 4.82 16.49
CA LEU A 368 -0.85 4.69 17.09
C LEU A 368 -1.88 4.67 15.96
N SER A 369 -2.61 3.56 15.86
CA SER A 369 -3.70 3.37 14.91
C SER A 369 -5.01 3.14 15.66
N VAL A 370 -6.02 3.98 15.41
CA VAL A 370 -7.35 3.89 16.03
C VAL A 370 -8.42 3.71 14.95
N TYR A 371 -9.16 2.60 15.03
CA TYR A 371 -10.30 2.31 14.15
C TYR A 371 -11.62 2.62 14.85
N ILE A 372 -12.48 3.39 14.21
CA ILE A 372 -13.79 3.82 14.75
C ILE A 372 -14.91 3.05 14.07
#